data_AF-A0ABD5HBA5-F1
#
_entry.id   AF-A0ABD5HBA5-F1
#
_cell.length_a   1.000
_cell.length_b   1.000
_cell.length_c   1.000
_cell.angle_alpha   90.00
_cell.angle_beta   90.00
_cell.angle_gamma   90.00
#
_symmetry.space_group_name_H-M   'P 1'
#
loop_
_entity.id
_entity.type
_entity.pdbx_description
1 polymer ?
#
loop_
_entity_poly.entity_id
_entity_poly.type
_entity_poly.pdbx_seq_one_letter_code
_entity_poly.pdbx_strand_id
1 'polypeptide(L)' 'MRPIVMTSLAFVVGVIPLVLSTGAWASSQRETGAAVIGGILTGTQLTLFFAPLFFLLVQQGMMRLKGRKR' A
#
# COMPACT_ATOMS: atom_id res chain seq x y z
N MET A 1 -6.15 -9.18 15.42
CA MET A 1 -5.40 -8.04 14.83
C MET A 1 -5.17 -8.28 13.33
N ARG A 2 -6.11 -7.77 12.52
CA ARG A 2 -6.00 -7.20 11.15
C ARG A 2 -4.96 -7.80 10.17
N PRO A 3 -5.41 -8.59 9.16
CA PRO A 3 -4.57 -9.14 8.08
C PRO A 3 -3.64 -8.15 7.36
N ILE A 4 -4.03 -6.87 7.27
CA ILE A 4 -3.23 -5.80 6.61
C ILE A 4 -1.90 -5.55 7.32
N VAL A 5 -1.90 -5.59 8.66
CA VAL A 5 -0.67 -5.36 9.42
C VAL A 5 0.28 -6.56 9.24
N MET A 6 -0.27 -7.77 9.24
CA MET A 6 0.52 -9.00 9.03
C MET A 6 1.20 -9.04 7.65
N THR A 7 0.49 -8.67 6.58
CA THR A 7 1.07 -8.66 5.24
C THR A 7 2.13 -7.57 5.08
N SER A 8 1.89 -6.37 5.62
CA SER A 8 2.88 -5.29 5.58
C SER A 8 4.19 -5.65 6.30
N LEU A 9 4.10 -6.32 7.46
CA LEU A 9 5.27 -6.76 8.23
C LEU A 9 6.05 -7.86 7.51
N ALA A 10 5.36 -8.88 7.00
CA ALA A 10 5.99 -9.96 6.24
C ALA A 10 6.73 -9.41 5.00
N PHE A 11 6.14 -8.44 4.32
CA PHE A 11 6.74 -7.82 3.15
C PHE A 11 7.98 -7.00 3.50
N VAL A 12 7.94 -6.17 4.55
CA VAL A 12 9.12 -5.38 4.99
C VAL A 12 10.27 -6.31 5.37
N VAL A 13 10.01 -7.38 6.11
CA VAL A 13 11.03 -8.38 6.48
C VAL A 13 11.64 -9.05 5.24
N GLY A 14 10.84 -9.38 4.24
CA GLY A 14 11.32 -9.98 2.98
C GLY A 14 12.23 -9.06 2.14
N VAL A 15 12.15 -7.74 2.32
CA VAL A 15 12.92 -6.75 1.54
C VAL A 15 14.25 -6.39 2.21
N ILE A 16 14.43 -6.69 3.50
CA ILE A 16 15.68 -6.48 4.26
C ILE A 16 16.93 -7.02 3.51
N PRO A 17 16.98 -8.27 3.01
CA PRO A 17 18.16 -8.77 2.32
C PRO A 17 18.45 -8.02 1.00
N LEU A 18 17.43 -7.44 0.38
CA LEU A 18 17.57 -6.67 -0.86
C LEU A 18 18.33 -5.35 -0.62
N VAL A 19 18.12 -4.72 0.55
CA VAL A 19 18.81 -3.48 0.96
C VAL A 19 20.24 -3.76 1.45
N LEU A 20 20.50 -4.96 1.97
CA LEU A 20 21.81 -5.35 2.48
C LEU A 20 22.71 -6.03 1.43
N SER A 21 22.17 -6.30 0.24
CA SER A 21 22.91 -6.86 -0.89
C SER A 21 24.16 -6.05 -1.26
N THR A 22 25.30 -6.71 -1.53
CA THR A 22 26.62 -6.09 -1.81
C THR A 22 27.32 -6.62 -3.09
N GLY A 23 26.64 -7.41 -3.94
CA GLY A 23 27.21 -7.96 -5.19
C GLY A 23 27.19 -7.03 -6.41
N ALA A 24 27.64 -7.53 -7.57
CA ALA A 24 27.26 -6.94 -8.86
C ALA A 24 25.72 -6.91 -8.91
N TRP A 25 25.10 -5.79 -9.29
CA TRP A 25 23.66 -5.52 -9.16
C TRP A 25 23.14 -5.07 -7.78
N ALA A 26 24.01 -4.90 -6.77
CA ALA A 26 23.60 -4.41 -5.45
C ALA A 26 23.02 -2.99 -5.46
N SER A 27 23.52 -2.07 -6.31
CA SER A 27 22.95 -0.70 -6.39
C SER A 27 21.47 -0.74 -6.75
N SER A 28 21.12 -1.50 -7.79
CA SER A 28 19.74 -1.62 -8.26
C SER A 28 18.83 -2.34 -7.25
N GLN A 29 19.35 -3.34 -6.54
CA GLN A 29 18.63 -4.02 -5.45
C GLN A 29 18.37 -3.10 -4.25
N ARG A 30 19.36 -2.29 -3.85
CA ARG A 30 19.21 -1.30 -2.78
C ARG A 30 18.22 -0.21 -3.14
N GLU A 31 18.30 0.32 -4.36
CA GLU A 31 17.38 1.32 -4.88
C GLU A 31 15.94 0.80 -4.89
N THR A 32 15.74 -0.43 -5.40
CA THR A 32 14.42 -1.07 -5.43
C THR A 32 13.92 -1.35 -4.01
N GLY A 33 14.78 -1.87 -3.12
CA GLY A 33 14.43 -2.13 -1.73
C GLY A 33 14.03 -0.87 -0.96
N ALA A 34 14.77 0.23 -1.16
CA ALA A 34 14.44 1.53 -0.57
C ALA A 34 13.10 2.09 -1.11
N ALA A 35 12.89 2.01 -2.42
CA ALA A 35 11.64 2.45 -3.05
C ALA A 35 10.42 1.67 -2.53
N VAL A 36 10.57 0.35 -2.39
CA VAL A 36 9.54 -0.56 -1.92
C VAL A 36 9.19 -0.31 -0.45
N ILE A 37 10.19 -0.14 0.42
CA ILE A 37 9.95 0.18 1.85
C ILE A 37 9.19 1.50 1.98
N GLY A 38 9.60 2.53 1.23
CA GLY A 38 8.88 3.80 1.16
C GLY A 38 7.45 3.65 0.66
N GLY A 39 7.25 2.83 -0.39
CA GLY A 39 5.95 2.54 -1.00
C GLY A 39 4.99 1.79 -0.08
N ILE A 40 5.47 0.88 0.76
CA ILE A 40 4.63 0.14 1.72
C ILE A 40 4.24 1.04 2.88
N LEU A 41 5.17 1.84 3.41
CA LEU A 41 4.87 2.78 4.49
C LEU A 41 3.81 3.79 4.05
N THR A 42 4.04 4.44 2.91
CA THR A 42 3.07 5.40 2.36
C THR A 42 1.80 4.72 1.88
N GLY A 43 1.90 3.61 1.16
CA GLY A 43 0.77 2.83 0.65
C GLY A 43 -0.16 2.33 1.76
N THR A 44 0.39 1.80 2.86
CA THR A 44 -0.41 1.35 4.01
C THR A 44 -1.15 2.52 4.66
N GLN A 45 -0.46 3.67 4.83
CA GLN A 45 -1.07 4.88 5.37
C GLN A 45 -2.20 5.39 4.46
N LEU A 46 -1.92 5.48 3.16
CA LEU A 46 -2.89 5.91 2.16
C LEU A 46 -4.06 4.96 2.13
N THR A 47 -3.87 3.65 2.05
CA THR A 47 -4.96 2.67 2.04
C THR A 47 -5.82 2.76 3.30
N LEU A 48 -5.23 2.92 4.49
CA LEU A 48 -6.00 3.00 5.74
C LEU A 48 -6.95 4.21 5.76
N PHE A 49 -6.53 5.34 5.19
CA PHE A 49 -7.33 6.57 5.12
C PHE A 49 -8.21 6.66 3.87
N PHE A 50 -7.66 6.36 2.69
CA PHE A 50 -8.35 6.47 1.41
C PHE A 50 -9.36 5.35 1.18
N ALA A 51 -9.11 4.10 1.61
CA ALA A 51 -10.09 3.03 1.39
C ALA A 51 -11.48 3.35 1.99
N PRO A 52 -11.61 3.77 3.26
CA PRO A 52 -12.92 4.15 3.81
C PRO A 52 -13.45 5.44 3.19
N LEU A 53 -12.59 6.43 2.91
CA LEU A 53 -13.00 7.68 2.26
C LEU A 53 -13.60 7.42 0.87
N PHE A 54 -12.92 6.60 0.08
CA PHE A 54 -13.33 6.23 -1.27
C PHE A 54 -14.62 5.41 -1.25
N PHE A 55 -14.77 4.49 -0.29
CA PHE A 55 -16.01 3.76 -0.07
C PHE A 55 -17.19 4.71 0.17
N LEU A 56 -17.03 5.71 1.04
CA LEU A 56 -18.07 6.71 1.32
C LEU A 56 -18.39 7.59 0.11
N LEU A 57 -17.37 8.05 -0.62
CA LEU A 57 -17.55 8.86 -1.83
C LEU A 57 -18.31 8.11 -2.92
N VAL A 58 -17.94 6.86 -3.18
CA VAL A 58 -18.63 6.00 -4.16
C VAL A 58 -20.05 5.69 -3.68
N GLN A 59 -20.24 5.38 -2.40
CA GLN A 59 -21.57 5.11 -1.83
C GLN A 59 -22.49 6.33 -1.97
N GLN A 60 -22.01 7.53 -1.64
CA GLN A 60 -22.78 8.78 -1.79
C GLN A 60 -23.06 9.12 -3.26
N GLY A 61 -22.08 8.96 -4.14
CA GLY A 61 -22.25 9.15 -5.59
C GLY A 61 -23.30 8.19 -6.18
N MET A 62 -23.26 6.92 -5.77
CA MET A 62 -24.21 5.90 -6.18
C MET A 62 -25.62 6.17 -5.63
N MET A 63 -25.75 6.64 -4.38
CA MET A 63 -27.04 7.08 -3.82
C MET A 63 -27.63 8.26 -4.60
N ARG A 64 -26.79 9.23 -5.00
CA ARG A 64 -27.22 10.36 -5.85
C ARG A 64 -27.69 9.92 -7.23
N LEU A 65 -27.05 8.92 -7.84
CA LEU A 65 -27.51 8.35 -9.11
C LEU A 65 -28.82 7.55 -8.96
N LYS A 66 -28.98 6.80 -7.87
CA LYS A 66 -30.17 5.97 -7.63
C LYS A 66 -31.43 6.81 -7.37
N GLY A 67 -31.30 8.02 -6.81
CA GLY A 67 -32.39 8.97 -6.62
C GLY A 67 -32.95 9.59 -7.90
N ARG A 68 -32.28 9.44 -9.06
CA ARG A 68 -32.77 9.96 -10.36
C ARG A 68 -33.58 8.95 -11.17
N LYS A 69 -33.81 7.76 -10.62
CA LYS A 69 -34.50 6.65 -11.32
C LYS A 69 -35.85 6.26 -10.69
N ARG A 70 -36.43 7.11 -9.84
CA ARG A 70 -37.77 6.94 -9.30
C ARG A 70 -38.62 8.17 -9.58
#